data_AF-X1GMF2-F1
#
_entry.id   AF-X1GMF2-F1
#
_cell.length_a   1.000
_cell.length_b   1.000
_cell.length_c   1.000
_cell.angle_alpha   90.00
_cell.angle_beta   90.00
_cell.angle_gamma   90.00
#
_symmetry.space_group_name_H-M   'P 1'
#
loop_
_entity.id
_entity.type
_entity.pdbx_description
1 polymer ?
#
loop_
_entity_poly.entity_id
_entity_poly.type
_entity_poly.pdbx_seq_one_letter_code
_entity_poly.pdbx_strand_id
1 'polypeptide(L)'
;FMYSKKILNKDEKIRILLDSNSFNMLLDKNIDKAKLILEYSYKDPFIFYRSPKKTVHGEFKEVSEFNLKYDESNNIKSINYKTKDDNGLLYFRKKTKDIIEYAEYFLKRSELKDSEIELMKMIFILAEFSRIDREIPYVLITTDKNFLKNRIKLDSDFTLSEVNILDINEAIEIMSLYSKFQNLYYIRHNYKVNKGYWYNLAFRKYIPNYSFDDINLRSFSIRLVYLLMSVDEMGYQYYLGVNNDTHETMMYHFNYFISLVSGIFDSLALTTENKYKIKFKGVHIPSRISLNKKSGKEFLKK
;
A
#
# COMPACT_ATOMS: atom_id res chain seq x y z
N PHE A 1 10.00 3.86 18.27
CA PHE A 1 8.67 4.37 17.88
C PHE A 1 8.40 3.95 16.45
N MET A 2 7.37 3.14 16.22
CA MET A 2 6.96 2.75 14.87
C MET A 2 6.24 3.95 14.26
N TYR A 3 6.80 4.52 13.19
CA TYR A 3 6.16 5.58 12.41
C TYR A 3 4.92 4.96 11.72
N SER A 4 3.71 5.20 12.24
CA SER A 4 2.47 4.91 11.52
C SER A 4 2.23 6.00 10.48
N LYS A 5 1.62 5.66 9.34
CA LYS A 5 1.17 6.64 8.34
C LYS A 5 -0.34 6.62 8.26
N LYS A 6 -1.03 7.73 8.43
CA LYS A 6 -2.50 7.79 8.32
C LYS A 6 -2.88 7.92 6.85
N ILE A 7 -2.97 6.77 6.17
CA ILE A 7 -3.40 6.70 4.76
C ILE A 7 -4.81 6.16 4.65
N LEU A 8 -5.23 5.18 5.46
CA LEU A 8 -6.54 4.56 5.33
C LEU A 8 -7.62 5.42 5.99
N ASN A 9 -8.71 5.65 5.25
CA ASN A 9 -9.92 6.29 5.74
C ASN A 9 -11.12 5.60 5.08
N LYS A 10 -12.16 5.25 5.85
CA LYS A 10 -13.39 4.61 5.33
C LYS A 10 -14.35 5.62 4.68
N ASP A 11 -14.32 6.86 5.12
CA ASP A 11 -15.31 7.85 4.74
C ASP A 11 -14.85 8.73 3.57
N GLU A 12 -13.58 8.62 3.17
CA GLU A 12 -12.95 9.44 2.16
C GLU A 12 -12.41 8.64 0.97
N LYS A 13 -12.20 9.34 -0.15
CA LYS A 13 -11.43 8.84 -1.30
C LYS A 13 -9.96 9.25 -1.14
N ILE A 14 -9.03 8.38 -1.54
CA ILE A 14 -7.61 8.72 -1.58
C ILE A 14 -7.27 9.51 -2.83
N ARG A 15 -6.52 10.60 -2.63
CA ARG A 15 -6.06 11.49 -3.69
C ARG A 15 -4.62 11.13 -4.05
N ILE A 16 -4.41 10.76 -5.31
CA ILE A 16 -3.16 10.23 -5.83
C ILE A 16 -2.58 11.24 -6.82
N LEU A 17 -1.44 11.84 -6.44
CA LEU A 17 -0.69 12.75 -7.28
C LEU A 17 0.37 11.95 -8.05
N LEU A 18 0.38 12.11 -9.37
CA LEU A 18 1.32 11.46 -10.28
C LEU A 18 2.38 12.46 -10.72
N ASP A 19 3.65 12.13 -10.48
CA ASP A 19 4.76 12.85 -11.09
C ASP A 19 4.82 12.53 -12.59
N SER A 20 4.43 13.49 -13.42
CA SER A 20 4.40 13.34 -14.87
C SER A 20 5.75 13.02 -15.50
N ASN A 21 6.88 13.41 -14.90
CA ASN A 21 8.20 13.00 -15.39
C ASN A 21 8.39 11.50 -15.23
N SER A 22 8.12 11.00 -14.03
CA SER A 22 8.22 9.59 -13.69
C SER A 22 7.28 8.74 -14.55
N PHE A 23 6.01 9.16 -14.69
CA PHE A 23 5.03 8.40 -15.46
C PHE A 23 5.33 8.39 -16.96
N ASN A 24 5.74 9.51 -17.55
CA ASN A 24 6.19 9.51 -18.95
C ASN A 24 7.34 8.53 -19.16
N MET A 25 8.37 8.56 -18.31
CA MET A 25 9.50 7.63 -18.40
C MET A 25 9.06 6.16 -18.26
N LEU A 26 8.16 5.85 -17.33
CA LEU A 26 7.65 4.50 -17.12
C LEU A 26 6.86 3.99 -18.33
N LEU A 27 6.03 4.85 -18.93
CA LEU A 27 5.24 4.52 -20.10
C LEU A 27 6.10 4.38 -21.36
N ASP A 28 7.10 5.25 -21.54
CA ASP A 28 8.10 5.15 -22.62
C ASP A 28 8.84 3.80 -22.56
N LYS A 29 9.08 3.29 -21.34
CA LYS A 29 9.70 1.99 -21.09
C LYS A 29 8.71 0.82 -21.10
N ASN A 30 7.44 1.05 -21.41
CA ASN A 30 6.37 0.04 -21.39
C ASN A 30 6.27 -0.73 -20.06
N ILE A 31 6.39 -0.03 -18.94
CA ILE A 31 6.23 -0.67 -17.62
C ILE A 31 4.74 -0.91 -17.34
N ASP A 32 4.32 -2.18 -17.35
CA ASP A 32 2.92 -2.61 -17.14
C ASP A 32 2.29 -2.07 -15.85
N LYS A 33 3.10 -1.94 -14.79
CA LYS A 33 2.64 -1.41 -13.50
C LYS A 33 2.14 0.04 -13.61
N ALA A 34 2.71 0.85 -14.49
CA ALA A 34 2.26 2.23 -14.69
C ALA A 34 0.90 2.24 -15.40
N LYS A 35 0.75 1.40 -16.44
CA LYS A 35 -0.53 1.21 -17.13
C LYS A 35 -1.61 0.73 -16.16
N LEU A 36 -1.29 -0.25 -15.32
CA LEU A 36 -2.20 -0.76 -14.29
C LEU A 36 -2.71 0.35 -13.37
N ILE A 37 -1.82 1.23 -12.85
CA ILE A 37 -2.25 2.36 -12.00
C ILE A 37 -3.22 3.27 -12.75
N LEU A 38 -2.92 3.58 -14.02
CA LEU A 38 -3.77 4.45 -14.84
C LEU A 38 -5.14 3.83 -15.14
N GLU A 39 -5.26 2.50 -15.26
CA GLU A 39 -6.55 1.82 -15.42
C GLU A 39 -7.51 2.05 -14.23
N TYR A 40 -6.96 2.34 -13.04
CA TYR A 40 -7.73 2.66 -11.83
C TYR A 40 -8.04 4.16 -11.68
N SER A 41 -7.58 5.02 -12.60
CA SER A 41 -7.68 6.48 -12.43
C SER A 41 -9.12 7.03 -12.35
N TYR A 42 -10.09 6.27 -12.85
CA TYR A 42 -11.53 6.60 -12.82
C TYR A 42 -12.35 5.67 -11.92
N LYS A 43 -11.70 5.00 -10.97
CA LYS A 43 -12.35 3.98 -10.12
C LYS A 43 -12.35 4.41 -8.68
N ASP A 44 -13.50 4.22 -8.03
CA ASP A 44 -13.57 4.32 -6.58
C ASP A 44 -12.64 3.29 -5.92
N PRO A 45 -11.96 3.67 -4.83
CA PRO A 45 -12.09 4.91 -4.07
C PRO A 45 -10.99 5.94 -4.40
N PHE A 46 -10.51 5.98 -5.65
CA PHE A 46 -9.34 6.77 -6.03
C PHE A 46 -9.71 8.05 -6.79
N ILE A 47 -9.00 9.13 -6.50
CA ILE A 47 -9.03 10.37 -7.29
C ILE A 47 -7.60 10.65 -7.73
N PHE A 48 -7.38 10.79 -9.03
CA PHE A 48 -6.05 10.97 -9.60
C PHE A 48 -5.83 12.38 -10.13
N TYR A 49 -4.63 12.89 -9.88
CA TYR A 49 -4.12 14.13 -10.42
C TYR A 49 -2.72 13.91 -10.98
N ARG A 50 -2.34 14.65 -12.02
CA ARG A 50 -0.96 14.67 -12.53
C ARG A 50 -0.37 16.07 -12.55
N SER A 51 0.95 16.16 -12.40
CA SER A 51 1.67 17.43 -12.51
C SER A 51 1.56 18.02 -13.93
N PRO A 52 1.60 19.36 -14.10
CA PRO A 52 1.34 20.04 -15.37
C PRO A 52 2.51 19.95 -16.36
N LYS A 53 2.78 18.72 -16.81
CA LYS A 53 3.77 18.46 -17.84
C LYS A 53 3.11 17.73 -19.00
N LYS A 54 3.44 18.16 -20.22
CA LYS A 54 2.97 17.53 -21.44
C LYS A 54 3.34 16.04 -21.45
N THR A 55 2.40 15.23 -21.91
CA THR A 55 2.59 13.79 -22.16
C THR A 55 2.17 13.46 -23.58
N VAL A 56 2.83 12.48 -24.19
CA VAL A 56 2.45 11.93 -25.50
C VAL A 56 1.47 10.76 -25.36
N HIS A 57 1.45 10.11 -24.18
CA HIS A 57 0.70 8.90 -23.89
C HIS A 57 -0.79 9.20 -23.70
N GLY A 58 -1.64 8.53 -24.47
CA GLY A 58 -3.08 8.78 -24.49
C GLY A 58 -3.73 8.54 -23.13
N GLU A 59 -3.44 7.39 -22.53
CA GLU A 59 -3.95 6.96 -21.22
C GLU A 59 -3.58 7.94 -20.09
N PHE A 60 -2.45 8.62 -20.19
CA PHE A 60 -2.01 9.56 -19.15
C PHE A 60 -2.59 10.96 -19.37
N LYS A 61 -2.92 11.34 -20.62
CA LYS A 61 -3.60 12.61 -20.92
C LYS A 61 -4.99 12.69 -20.30
N GLU A 62 -5.66 11.55 -20.18
CA GLU A 62 -7.00 11.48 -19.61
C GLU A 62 -7.00 11.79 -18.10
N VAL A 63 -5.87 11.56 -17.40
CA VAL A 63 -5.72 11.92 -15.98
C VAL A 63 -5.74 13.45 -15.84
N SER A 64 -6.57 13.92 -14.90
CA SER A 64 -6.77 15.35 -14.65
C SER A 64 -5.47 16.04 -14.21
N GLU A 65 -5.17 17.17 -14.84
CA GLU A 65 -3.95 17.94 -14.60
C GLU A 65 -4.21 19.06 -13.57
N PHE A 66 -3.24 19.31 -12.69
CA PHE A 66 -3.25 20.52 -11.86
C PHE A 66 -3.06 21.77 -12.71
N ASN A 67 -3.88 22.80 -12.48
CA ASN A 67 -3.68 24.11 -13.09
C ASN A 67 -3.02 25.05 -12.08
N LEU A 68 -1.71 25.23 -12.23
CA LEU A 68 -0.90 26.14 -11.42
C LEU A 68 -0.99 27.56 -11.98
N LYS A 69 -1.47 28.49 -11.15
CA LYS A 69 -1.46 29.92 -11.45
C LYS A 69 -0.25 30.56 -10.78
N TYR A 70 0.53 31.29 -11.57
CA TYR A 70 1.74 31.96 -11.10
C TYR A 70 1.48 33.46 -10.90
N ASP A 71 2.23 34.06 -9.96
CA ASP A 71 2.33 35.52 -9.85
C ASP A 71 3.40 36.09 -10.81
N GLU A 72 3.55 37.42 -10.80
CA GLU A 72 4.54 38.13 -11.63
C GLU A 72 5.99 37.75 -11.29
N SER A 73 6.22 37.24 -10.09
CA SER A 73 7.53 36.77 -9.61
C SER A 73 7.74 35.27 -9.85
N ASN A 74 6.88 34.62 -10.66
CA ASN A 74 6.92 33.19 -10.97
C ASN A 74 6.78 32.28 -9.73
N ASN A 75 6.11 32.76 -8.67
CA ASN A 75 5.67 31.93 -7.55
C ASN A 75 4.31 31.33 -7.84
N ILE A 76 4.08 30.10 -7.37
CA ILE A 76 2.74 29.49 -7.44
C ILE A 76 1.83 30.27 -6.48
N LYS A 77 0.83 30.97 -7.03
CA LYS A 77 -0.18 31.71 -6.27
C LYS A 77 -1.34 30.82 -5.87
N SER A 78 -1.79 29.96 -6.79
CA SER A 78 -2.84 29.00 -6.51
C SER A 78 -2.81 27.77 -7.41
N ILE A 79 -3.48 26.73 -6.94
CA ILE A 79 -3.59 25.42 -7.57
C ILE A 79 -5.08 25.16 -7.76
N ASN A 80 -5.52 25.09 -9.01
CA ASN A 80 -6.88 24.68 -9.33
C ASN A 80 -6.83 23.21 -9.74
N TYR A 81 -7.75 22.43 -9.20
CA TYR A 81 -7.91 21.03 -9.57
C TYR A 81 -9.38 20.74 -9.79
N LYS A 82 -9.66 19.91 -10.79
CA LYS A 82 -11.01 19.53 -11.15
C LYS A 82 -11.01 18.16 -11.80
N THR A 83 -11.77 17.26 -11.21
CA THR A 83 -12.17 15.97 -11.76
C THR A 83 -13.69 15.91 -11.80
N LYS A 84 -14.25 14.76 -12.17
CA LYS A 84 -15.69 14.50 -12.06
C LYS A 84 -16.17 14.48 -10.61
N ASP A 85 -15.33 13.98 -9.70
CA ASP A 85 -15.70 13.64 -8.32
C ASP A 85 -15.12 14.62 -7.29
N ASP A 86 -14.27 15.55 -7.72
CA ASP A 86 -13.54 16.44 -6.82
C ASP A 86 -13.17 17.74 -7.54
N ASN A 87 -13.30 18.87 -6.87
CA ASN A 87 -12.87 20.16 -7.40
C ASN A 87 -12.42 21.08 -6.27
N GLY A 88 -11.53 22.02 -6.58
CA GLY A 88 -11.10 22.96 -5.58
C GLY A 88 -10.07 23.97 -6.08
N LEU A 89 -9.81 24.91 -5.19
CA LEU A 89 -8.83 25.97 -5.32
C LEU A 89 -8.03 26.02 -4.03
N LEU A 90 -6.73 25.75 -4.14
CA LEU A 90 -5.78 25.89 -3.06
C LEU A 90 -4.93 27.15 -3.28
N TYR A 91 -4.94 28.08 -2.33
CA TYR A 91 -3.97 29.18 -2.32
C TYR A 91 -2.62 28.68 -1.81
N PHE A 92 -1.57 28.92 -2.58
CA PHE A 92 -0.23 28.47 -2.28
C PHE A 92 0.63 29.66 -1.90
N ARG A 93 1.26 29.61 -0.72
CA ARG A 93 1.95 30.78 -0.13
C ARG A 93 3.47 30.65 -0.16
N LYS A 94 4.00 29.52 -0.59
CA LYS A 94 5.44 29.28 -0.62
C LYS A 94 6.06 29.89 -1.87
N LYS A 95 7.13 30.66 -1.70
CA LYS A 95 7.86 31.25 -2.82
C LYS A 95 8.66 30.17 -3.53
N THR A 96 8.77 30.28 -4.84
CA THR A 96 9.57 29.35 -5.65
C THR A 96 11.02 29.33 -5.20
N LYS A 97 11.56 30.50 -4.80
CA LYS A 97 12.94 30.62 -4.27
C LYS A 97 13.14 29.76 -3.02
N ASP A 98 12.24 29.83 -2.05
CA ASP A 98 12.34 29.07 -0.80
C ASP A 98 12.29 27.55 -1.05
N ILE A 99 11.48 27.12 -2.05
CA ILE A 99 11.38 25.72 -2.47
C ILE A 99 12.71 25.24 -3.08
N ILE A 100 13.34 26.06 -3.92
CA ILE A 100 14.63 25.76 -4.55
C ILE A 100 15.73 25.69 -3.50
N GLU A 101 15.83 26.68 -2.60
CA GLU A 101 16.80 26.68 -1.50
C GLU A 101 16.66 25.44 -0.61
N TYR A 102 15.42 25.04 -0.29
CA TYR A 102 15.17 23.81 0.45
C TYR A 102 15.57 22.57 -0.36
N ALA A 103 15.32 22.52 -1.67
CA ALA A 103 15.74 21.42 -2.52
C ALA A 103 17.27 21.28 -2.57
N GLU A 104 18.00 22.39 -2.65
CA GLU A 104 19.46 22.41 -2.62
C GLU A 104 20.00 21.89 -1.29
N TYR A 105 19.42 22.34 -0.18
CA TYR A 105 19.71 21.85 1.16
C TYR A 105 19.42 20.34 1.29
N PHE A 106 18.26 19.90 0.81
CA PHE A 106 17.80 18.52 0.91
C PHE A 106 18.68 17.57 0.11
N LEU A 107 18.99 17.92 -1.14
CA LEU A 107 19.82 17.13 -2.06
C LEU A 107 21.32 17.35 -1.86
N LYS A 108 21.71 18.31 -0.99
CA LYS A 108 23.10 18.67 -0.67
C LYS A 108 23.90 19.10 -1.91
N ARG A 109 23.28 19.86 -2.82
CA ARG A 109 23.92 20.39 -4.03
C ARG A 109 23.22 21.65 -4.53
N SER A 110 23.96 22.57 -5.11
CA SER A 110 23.43 23.83 -5.67
C SER A 110 22.86 23.68 -7.08
N GLU A 111 23.43 22.79 -7.90
CA GLU A 111 22.93 22.57 -9.26
C GLU A 111 21.84 21.49 -9.27
N LEU A 112 20.59 21.95 -9.42
CA LEU A 112 19.41 21.11 -9.50
C LEU A 112 18.94 20.95 -10.94
N LYS A 113 18.43 19.75 -11.27
CA LYS A 113 17.75 19.53 -12.54
C LYS A 113 16.34 20.10 -12.47
N ASP A 114 15.81 20.60 -13.59
CA ASP A 114 14.42 21.06 -13.67
C ASP A 114 13.41 20.01 -13.15
N SER A 115 13.65 18.73 -13.46
CA SER A 115 12.79 17.64 -12.97
C SER A 115 12.77 17.52 -11.44
N GLU A 116 13.86 17.84 -10.77
CA GLU A 116 13.96 17.79 -9.30
C GLU A 116 13.29 19.01 -8.66
N ILE A 117 13.42 20.18 -9.29
CA ILE A 117 12.72 21.39 -8.85
C ILE A 117 11.21 21.18 -8.97
N GLU A 118 10.73 20.62 -10.10
CA GLU A 118 9.31 20.32 -10.30
C GLU A 118 8.80 19.26 -9.32
N LEU A 119 9.59 18.21 -9.05
CA LEU A 119 9.22 17.22 -8.05
C LEU A 119 9.18 17.82 -6.63
N MET A 120 10.12 18.70 -6.29
CA MET A 120 10.08 19.39 -5.00
C MET A 120 8.85 20.30 -4.89
N LYS A 121 8.49 21.04 -5.95
CA LYS A 121 7.22 21.79 -5.97
C LYS A 121 6.03 20.87 -5.69
N MET A 122 5.95 19.71 -6.35
CA MET A 122 4.89 18.72 -6.10
C MET A 122 4.87 18.21 -4.65
N ILE A 123 6.03 18.03 -4.02
CA ILE A 123 6.13 17.63 -2.61
C ILE A 123 5.58 18.73 -1.69
N PHE A 124 5.92 20.00 -1.92
CA PHE A 124 5.34 21.10 -1.16
C PHE A 124 3.83 21.23 -1.38
N ILE A 125 3.35 20.98 -2.60
CA ILE A 125 1.92 20.95 -2.91
C ILE A 125 1.22 19.84 -2.12
N LEU A 126 1.79 18.63 -2.12
CA LEU A 126 1.31 17.51 -1.31
C LEU A 126 1.26 17.88 0.18
N ALA A 127 2.32 18.47 0.71
CA ALA A 127 2.40 18.89 2.11
C ALA A 127 1.30 19.90 2.47
N GLU A 128 1.04 20.89 1.60
CA GLU A 128 -0.03 21.88 1.80
C GLU A 128 -1.43 21.24 1.75
N PHE A 129 -1.67 20.31 0.83
CA PHE A 129 -2.93 19.55 0.78
C PHE A 129 -3.15 18.74 2.06
N SER A 130 -2.17 17.93 2.46
CA SER A 130 -2.23 17.13 3.69
C SER A 130 -2.42 17.99 4.95
N ARG A 131 -1.92 19.23 4.94
CA ARG A 131 -2.04 20.16 6.08
C ARG A 131 -3.45 20.72 6.24
N ILE A 132 -4.12 21.02 5.12
CA ILE A 132 -5.45 21.65 5.11
C ILE A 132 -6.53 20.61 5.36
N ASP A 133 -6.48 19.49 4.65
CA ASP A 133 -7.49 18.43 4.73
C ASP A 133 -6.91 17.19 5.42
N ARG A 134 -6.74 17.24 6.74
CA ARG A 134 -6.09 16.18 7.53
C ARG A 134 -6.80 14.83 7.50
N GLU A 135 -8.08 14.80 7.15
CA GLU A 135 -8.86 13.56 7.04
C GLU A 135 -8.73 12.92 5.65
N ILE A 136 -8.35 13.71 4.64
CA ILE A 136 -8.22 13.25 3.28
C ILE A 136 -6.81 12.71 3.07
N PRO A 137 -6.65 11.44 2.67
CA PRO A 137 -5.33 10.89 2.42
C PRO A 137 -4.84 11.33 1.04
N TYR A 138 -3.67 11.98 1.03
CA TYR A 138 -2.94 12.34 -0.18
C TYR A 138 -1.66 11.53 -0.29
N VAL A 139 -1.34 11.07 -1.50
CA VAL A 139 -0.10 10.35 -1.82
C VAL A 139 0.53 10.88 -3.10
N LEU A 140 1.85 10.89 -3.20
CA LEU A 140 2.61 11.22 -4.41
C LEU A 140 3.35 9.99 -4.91
N ILE A 141 3.14 9.64 -6.18
CA ILE A 141 3.83 8.53 -6.83
C ILE A 141 4.95 9.08 -7.72
N THR A 142 6.17 8.65 -7.47
CA THR A 142 7.35 9.02 -8.26
C THR A 142 8.33 7.85 -8.40
N THR A 143 9.25 7.96 -9.35
CA THR A 143 10.38 7.03 -9.55
C THR A 143 11.72 7.64 -9.14
N ASP A 144 11.73 8.87 -8.63
CA ASP A 144 12.97 9.53 -8.24
C ASP A 144 13.56 8.91 -6.96
N LYS A 145 14.67 8.19 -7.16
CA LYS A 145 15.35 7.45 -6.09
C LYS A 145 15.88 8.34 -4.97
N ASN A 146 16.26 9.59 -5.26
CA ASN A 146 16.82 10.49 -4.25
C ASN A 146 15.76 10.90 -3.24
N PHE A 147 14.55 11.22 -3.71
CA PHE A 147 13.43 11.58 -2.85
C PHE A 147 12.87 10.35 -2.12
N LEU A 148 12.70 9.22 -2.82
CA LEU A 148 12.20 7.97 -2.21
C LEU A 148 13.10 7.49 -1.07
N LYS A 149 14.43 7.50 -1.26
CA LYS A 149 15.39 7.07 -0.23
C LYS A 149 15.36 7.97 1.01
N ASN A 150 15.04 9.25 0.85
CA ASN A 150 15.08 10.26 1.91
C ASN A 150 13.68 10.70 2.37
N ARG A 151 12.62 9.96 2.04
CA ARG A 151 11.23 10.31 2.37
C ARG A 151 10.95 10.48 3.87
N ILE A 152 11.63 9.72 4.73
CA ILE A 152 11.50 9.85 6.19
C ILE A 152 11.98 11.24 6.65
N LYS A 153 13.04 11.75 6.02
CA LYS A 153 13.54 13.10 6.31
C LYS A 153 12.53 14.16 5.83
N LEU A 154 11.90 13.95 4.68
CA LEU A 154 10.83 14.84 4.22
C LEU A 154 9.66 14.84 5.22
N ASP A 155 9.17 13.66 5.60
CA ASP A 155 8.11 13.53 6.61
C ASP A 155 8.48 14.24 7.93
N SER A 156 9.74 14.18 8.37
CA SER A 156 10.18 14.89 9.59
C SER A 156 10.28 16.40 9.42
N ASP A 157 10.76 16.88 8.26
CA ASP A 157 10.95 18.31 8.02
C ASP A 157 9.60 19.03 7.85
N PHE A 158 8.59 18.32 7.33
CA PHE A 158 7.22 18.78 7.17
C PHE A 158 6.34 18.44 8.39
N THR A 159 6.79 18.79 9.61
CA THR A 159 6.25 18.43 10.95
C THR A 159 4.72 18.46 11.19
N LEU A 160 3.92 19.04 10.29
CA LEU A 160 2.45 19.14 10.38
C LEU A 160 1.70 18.50 9.20
N SER A 161 2.40 17.81 8.30
CA SER A 161 1.84 17.19 7.10
C SER A 161 2.54 15.88 6.79
N GLU A 162 1.79 14.80 6.72
CA GLU A 162 2.31 13.53 6.24
C GLU A 162 2.56 13.61 4.74
N VAL A 163 3.81 13.44 4.33
CA VAL A 163 4.25 13.51 2.94
C VAL A 163 4.38 12.07 2.44
N ASN A 164 3.25 11.48 2.08
CA ASN A 164 3.19 10.10 1.62
C ASN A 164 3.72 9.94 0.19
N ILE A 165 5.05 9.93 0.05
CA ILE A 165 5.75 9.66 -1.21
C ILE A 165 5.98 8.16 -1.36
N LEU A 166 5.51 7.61 -2.47
CA LEU A 166 5.50 6.19 -2.77
C LEU A 166 6.21 5.92 -4.09
N ASP A 167 6.90 4.78 -4.15
CA ASP A 167 7.24 4.20 -5.43
C ASP A 167 6.04 3.49 -6.08
N ILE A 168 6.21 3.02 -7.31
CA ILE A 168 5.14 2.39 -8.08
C ILE A 168 4.61 1.07 -7.47
N ASN A 169 5.47 0.30 -6.81
CA ASN A 169 5.09 -0.98 -6.19
C ASN A 169 4.33 -0.71 -4.89
N GLU A 170 4.87 0.18 -4.07
CA GLU A 170 4.24 0.63 -2.83
C GLU A 170 2.86 1.22 -3.13
N ALA A 171 2.72 2.01 -4.19
CA ALA A 171 1.44 2.55 -4.62
C ALA A 171 0.42 1.46 -4.97
N ILE A 172 0.81 0.42 -5.72
CA ILE A 172 -0.10 -0.68 -6.06
C ILE A 172 -0.55 -1.44 -4.81
N GLU A 173 0.37 -1.69 -3.88
CA GLU A 173 0.06 -2.35 -2.61
C GLU A 173 -0.90 -1.52 -1.76
N ILE A 174 -0.62 -0.22 -1.59
CA ILE A 174 -1.47 0.71 -0.84
C ILE A 174 -2.84 0.86 -1.50
N MET A 175 -2.90 1.01 -2.82
CA MET A 175 -4.17 1.09 -3.55
C MET A 175 -5.01 -0.18 -3.36
N SER A 176 -4.38 -1.35 -3.47
CA SER A 176 -5.04 -2.63 -3.23
C SER A 176 -5.57 -2.72 -1.80
N LEU A 177 -4.74 -2.36 -0.81
CA LEU A 177 -5.12 -2.36 0.59
C LEU A 177 -6.28 -1.38 0.86
N TYR A 178 -6.20 -0.16 0.35
CA TYR A 178 -7.23 0.87 0.50
C TYR A 178 -8.57 0.43 -0.10
N SER A 179 -8.56 -0.17 -1.29
CA SER A 179 -9.77 -0.72 -1.90
C SER A 179 -10.40 -1.80 -1.03
N LYS A 180 -9.61 -2.76 -0.55
CA LYS A 180 -10.11 -3.85 0.32
C LYS A 180 -10.61 -3.33 1.66
N PHE A 181 -9.98 -2.30 2.22
CA PHE A 181 -10.44 -1.62 3.43
C PHE A 181 -11.82 -0.97 3.25
N GLN A 182 -12.09 -0.50 2.03
CA GLN A 182 -13.38 0.02 1.57
C GLN A 182 -14.37 -1.08 1.12
N ASN A 183 -14.08 -2.36 1.40
CA ASN A 183 -14.84 -3.52 0.92
C ASN A 183 -14.93 -3.64 -0.62
N LEU A 184 -13.99 -3.04 -1.35
CA LEU A 184 -13.88 -3.12 -2.81
C LEU A 184 -12.78 -4.10 -3.21
N TYR A 185 -13.17 -5.29 -3.67
CA TYR A 185 -12.24 -6.36 -4.02
C TYR A 185 -12.11 -6.51 -5.55
N TYR A 186 -11.20 -5.73 -6.14
CA TYR A 186 -10.93 -5.75 -7.58
C TYR A 186 -10.05 -6.94 -7.99
N ILE A 187 -10.46 -7.67 -9.02
CA ILE A 187 -9.58 -8.60 -9.77
C ILE A 187 -8.94 -7.88 -10.96
N ARG A 188 -9.72 -6.97 -11.56
CA ARG A 188 -9.33 -6.08 -12.65
C ARG A 188 -10.04 -4.75 -12.45
N HIS A 189 -9.55 -3.68 -13.08
CA HIS A 189 -10.10 -2.32 -12.95
C HIS A 189 -11.62 -2.21 -13.17
N ASN A 190 -12.22 -3.10 -13.96
CA ASN A 190 -13.64 -3.13 -14.28
C ASN A 190 -14.43 -4.28 -13.63
N TYR A 191 -13.79 -5.11 -12.79
CA TYR A 191 -14.43 -6.31 -12.24
C TYR A 191 -14.13 -6.49 -10.75
N LYS A 192 -15.19 -6.40 -9.94
CA LYS A 192 -15.18 -6.63 -8.49
C LYS A 192 -15.79 -7.97 -8.17
N VAL A 193 -15.36 -8.56 -7.06
CA VAL A 193 -15.96 -9.78 -6.52
C VAL A 193 -16.18 -9.64 -5.02
N ASN A 194 -16.78 -10.64 -4.39
CA ASN A 194 -16.89 -10.66 -2.93
C ASN A 194 -15.54 -11.00 -2.27
N LYS A 195 -15.39 -10.62 -1.00
CA LYS A 195 -14.21 -10.85 -0.16
C LYS A 195 -13.69 -12.29 -0.25
N GLY A 196 -14.57 -13.26 -0.01
CA GLY A 196 -14.19 -14.68 0.07
C GLY A 196 -13.63 -15.20 -1.27
N TYR A 197 -14.27 -14.84 -2.38
CA TYR A 197 -13.81 -15.22 -3.71
C TYR A 197 -12.51 -14.53 -4.08
N TRP A 198 -12.32 -13.26 -3.71
CA TRP A 198 -11.06 -12.55 -3.95
C TRP A 198 -9.88 -13.25 -3.27
N TYR A 199 -9.98 -13.55 -1.96
CA TYR A 199 -8.89 -14.23 -1.27
C TYR A 199 -8.67 -15.66 -1.78
N ASN A 200 -9.73 -16.36 -2.22
CA ASN A 200 -9.58 -17.66 -2.86
C ASN A 200 -8.74 -17.58 -4.14
N LEU A 201 -9.00 -16.58 -4.99
CA LEU A 201 -8.21 -16.33 -6.20
C LEU A 201 -6.79 -15.87 -5.88
N ALA A 202 -6.62 -14.98 -4.90
CA ALA A 202 -5.31 -14.51 -4.47
C ALA A 202 -4.43 -15.66 -3.98
N PHE A 203 -4.98 -16.58 -3.19
CA PHE A 203 -4.29 -17.81 -2.77
C PHE A 203 -3.79 -18.64 -3.96
N ARG A 204 -4.63 -18.84 -4.99
CA ARG A 204 -4.28 -19.65 -6.17
C ARG A 204 -3.11 -19.08 -6.98
N LYS A 205 -2.83 -17.78 -6.86
CA LYS A 205 -1.63 -17.17 -7.46
C LYS A 205 -0.34 -17.76 -6.88
N TYR A 206 -0.35 -18.09 -5.59
CA TYR A 206 0.83 -18.65 -4.90
C TYR A 206 0.91 -20.16 -5.03
N ILE A 207 -0.23 -20.83 -5.16
CA ILE A 207 -0.32 -22.29 -5.21
C ILE A 207 -1.07 -22.71 -6.47
N PRO A 208 -0.39 -22.68 -7.64
CA PRO A 208 -1.00 -23.15 -8.88
C PRO A 208 -1.28 -24.66 -8.79
N ASN A 209 -2.37 -25.11 -9.42
CA ASN A 209 -2.77 -26.52 -9.51
C ASN A 209 -3.26 -27.18 -8.19
N TYR A 210 -3.80 -26.38 -7.28
CA TYR A 210 -4.45 -26.89 -6.07
C TYR A 210 -5.76 -27.65 -6.39
N SER A 211 -5.90 -28.90 -5.89
CA SER A 211 -7.13 -29.71 -5.94
C SER A 211 -7.86 -29.75 -4.60
N PHE A 212 -9.20 -29.78 -4.63
CA PHE A 212 -10.07 -29.83 -3.45
C PHE A 212 -10.33 -31.24 -2.90
N ASP A 213 -9.79 -32.28 -3.51
CA ASP A 213 -10.19 -33.67 -3.23
C ASP A 213 -9.62 -34.24 -1.91
N ASP A 214 -8.64 -33.58 -1.29
CA ASP A 214 -7.99 -34.02 -0.05
C ASP A 214 -8.36 -33.07 1.12
N ILE A 215 -8.81 -33.64 2.25
CA ILE A 215 -9.24 -32.87 3.43
C ILE A 215 -8.11 -32.09 4.12
N ASN A 216 -6.88 -32.62 4.10
CA ASN A 216 -5.69 -31.94 4.61
C ASN A 216 -5.32 -30.78 3.68
N LEU A 217 -5.40 -30.99 2.36
CA LEU A 217 -5.23 -29.91 1.39
C LEU A 217 -6.30 -28.83 1.59
N ARG A 218 -7.56 -29.21 1.80
CA ARG A 218 -8.65 -28.25 2.07
C ARG A 218 -8.34 -27.41 3.30
N SER A 219 -7.93 -28.05 4.39
CA SER A 219 -7.54 -27.36 5.62
C SER A 219 -6.35 -26.42 5.41
N PHE A 220 -5.38 -26.83 4.59
CA PHE A 220 -4.27 -26.00 4.16
C PHE A 220 -4.71 -24.76 3.37
N SER A 221 -5.61 -24.91 2.38
CA SER A 221 -6.11 -23.79 1.57
C SER A 221 -6.86 -22.75 2.40
N ILE A 222 -7.70 -23.21 3.34
CA ILE A 222 -8.46 -22.35 4.24
C ILE A 222 -7.51 -21.52 5.11
N ARG A 223 -6.47 -22.15 5.67
CA ARG A 223 -5.48 -21.43 6.48
C ARG A 223 -4.70 -20.40 5.67
N LEU A 224 -4.33 -20.71 4.42
CA LEU A 224 -3.68 -19.73 3.55
C LEU A 224 -4.57 -18.55 3.21
N VAL A 225 -5.86 -18.77 2.96
CA VAL A 225 -6.84 -17.68 2.77
C VAL A 225 -6.88 -16.77 4.01
N TYR A 226 -6.98 -17.35 5.21
CA TYR A 226 -6.97 -16.55 6.44
C TYR A 226 -5.63 -15.89 6.73
N LEU A 227 -4.53 -16.48 6.27
CA LEU A 227 -3.19 -15.91 6.41
C LEU A 227 -3.09 -14.64 5.56
N LEU A 228 -3.54 -14.68 4.31
CA LEU A 228 -3.61 -13.47 3.47
C LEU A 228 -4.50 -12.39 4.08
N MET A 229 -5.63 -12.78 4.67
CA MET A 229 -6.49 -11.84 5.41
C MET A 229 -5.75 -11.22 6.60
N SER A 230 -5.03 -12.00 7.41
CA SER A 230 -4.27 -11.46 8.56
C SER A 230 -3.18 -10.47 8.14
N VAL A 231 -2.54 -10.68 6.98
CA VAL A 231 -1.55 -9.73 6.43
C VAL A 231 -2.21 -8.40 6.08
N ASP A 232 -3.38 -8.44 5.45
CA ASP A 232 -4.14 -7.22 5.17
C ASP A 232 -4.61 -6.53 6.44
N GLU A 233 -5.10 -7.26 7.45
CA GLU A 233 -5.51 -6.68 8.74
C GLU A 233 -4.32 -5.99 9.45
N MET A 234 -3.13 -6.60 9.45
CA MET A 234 -1.91 -5.94 9.95
C MET A 234 -1.59 -4.67 9.15
N GLY A 235 -1.74 -4.72 7.81
CA GLY A 235 -1.61 -3.54 6.95
C GLY A 235 -2.62 -2.45 7.30
N TYR A 236 -3.88 -2.81 7.58
CA TYR A 236 -4.89 -1.85 8.01
C TYR A 236 -4.49 -1.13 9.29
N GLN A 237 -4.04 -1.87 10.30
CA GLN A 237 -3.58 -1.27 11.57
C GLN A 237 -2.38 -0.35 11.37
N TYR A 238 -1.46 -0.68 10.45
CA TYR A 238 -0.31 0.17 10.15
C TYR A 238 -0.72 1.51 9.52
N TYR A 239 -1.71 1.49 8.62
CA TYR A 239 -2.10 2.66 7.83
C TYR A 239 -3.31 3.46 8.37
N LEU A 240 -3.95 3.01 9.44
CA LEU A 240 -5.01 3.74 10.12
C LEU A 240 -4.49 4.86 11.05
N GLY A 241 -3.19 4.86 11.34
CA GLY A 241 -2.58 5.71 12.35
C GLY A 241 -2.62 5.06 13.74
N VAL A 242 -1.76 5.52 14.66
CA VAL A 242 -1.70 4.99 16.03
C VAL A 242 -2.89 5.48 16.86
N ASN A 243 -3.63 4.52 17.43
CA ASN A 243 -4.51 4.70 18.58
C ASN A 243 -4.07 3.78 19.75
N ASN A 244 -4.79 3.83 20.87
CA ASN A 244 -4.44 3.07 22.08
C ASN A 244 -4.40 1.55 21.86
N ASP A 245 -5.22 1.03 20.94
CA ASP A 245 -5.40 -0.41 20.72
C ASP A 245 -4.65 -0.93 19.49
N THR A 246 -3.98 -0.06 18.73
CA THR A 246 -3.33 -0.39 17.45
C THR A 246 -2.26 -1.47 17.64
N HIS A 247 -1.45 -1.33 18.70
CA HIS A 247 -0.39 -2.30 18.98
C HIS A 247 -0.97 -3.67 19.35
N GLU A 248 -1.97 -3.70 20.23
CA GLU A 248 -2.61 -4.95 20.66
C GLU A 248 -3.32 -5.65 19.49
N THR A 249 -4.07 -4.89 18.69
CA THR A 249 -4.78 -5.41 17.51
C THR A 249 -3.80 -5.94 16.45
N MET A 250 -2.71 -5.21 16.20
CA MET A 250 -1.66 -5.67 15.28
C MET A 250 -0.99 -6.96 15.80
N MET A 251 -0.68 -7.03 17.10
CA MET A 251 -0.10 -8.24 17.71
C MET A 251 -1.08 -9.42 17.68
N TYR A 252 -2.37 -9.19 17.84
CA TYR A 252 -3.40 -10.23 17.69
C TYR A 252 -3.36 -10.85 16.29
N HIS A 253 -3.38 -10.02 15.24
CA HIS A 253 -3.32 -10.52 13.86
C HIS A 253 -1.98 -11.17 13.52
N PHE A 254 -0.87 -10.67 14.09
CA PHE A 254 0.45 -11.29 13.95
C PHE A 254 0.53 -12.67 14.61
N ASN A 255 -0.01 -12.84 15.83
CA ASN A 255 -0.08 -14.14 16.49
C ASN A 255 -1.00 -15.11 15.75
N TYR A 256 -2.11 -14.61 15.20
CA TYR A 256 -2.98 -15.39 14.34
C TYR A 256 -2.26 -15.84 13.07
N PHE A 257 -1.50 -14.95 12.43
CA PHE A 257 -0.63 -15.28 11.29
C PHE A 257 0.33 -16.43 11.62
N ILE A 258 1.05 -16.35 12.74
CA ILE A 258 1.98 -17.43 13.16
C ILE A 258 1.24 -18.76 13.34
N SER A 259 0.06 -18.73 13.97
CA SER A 259 -0.76 -19.92 14.22
C SER A 259 -1.27 -20.57 12.92
N LEU A 260 -1.56 -19.76 11.91
CA LEU A 260 -1.96 -20.25 10.58
C LEU A 260 -0.77 -20.86 9.83
N VAL A 261 0.40 -20.23 9.90
CA VAL A 261 1.64 -20.74 9.30
C VAL A 261 2.02 -22.11 9.88
N SER A 262 1.98 -22.28 11.19
CA SER A 262 2.29 -23.59 11.81
C SER A 262 1.30 -24.67 11.34
N GLY A 263 -0.01 -24.37 11.35
CA GLY A 263 -1.03 -25.31 10.89
C GLY A 263 -0.94 -25.64 9.38
N ILE A 264 -0.39 -24.73 8.57
CA ILE A 264 -0.07 -24.99 7.16
C ILE A 264 1.03 -26.07 7.06
N PHE A 265 2.12 -25.93 7.81
CA PHE A 265 3.20 -26.92 7.81
C PHE A 265 2.75 -28.27 8.36
N ASP A 266 1.90 -28.31 9.39
CA ASP A 266 1.32 -29.55 9.89
C ASP A 266 0.48 -30.25 8.82
N SER A 267 -0.33 -29.49 8.07
CA SER A 267 -1.17 -30.05 6.99
C SER A 267 -0.31 -30.61 5.86
N LEU A 268 0.78 -29.93 5.50
CA LEU A 268 1.75 -30.42 4.51
C LEU A 268 2.49 -31.66 5.00
N ALA A 269 2.88 -31.72 6.27
CA ALA A 269 3.55 -32.88 6.86
C ALA A 269 2.64 -34.11 6.81
N LEU A 270 1.38 -33.98 7.26
CA LEU A 270 0.39 -35.07 7.21
C LEU A 270 0.09 -35.51 5.76
N THR A 271 -0.04 -34.55 4.84
CA THR A 271 -0.27 -34.87 3.42
C THR A 271 0.94 -35.64 2.83
N THR A 272 2.15 -35.23 3.19
CA THR A 272 3.41 -35.88 2.76
C THR A 272 3.52 -37.29 3.35
N GLU A 273 3.24 -37.45 4.64
CA GLU A 273 3.19 -38.74 5.31
C GLU A 273 2.23 -39.70 4.62
N ASN A 274 1.00 -39.25 4.37
CA ASN A 274 -0.05 -40.05 3.72
C ASN A 274 0.32 -40.42 2.28
N LYS A 275 0.83 -39.46 1.50
CA LYS A 275 1.17 -39.66 0.08
C LYS A 275 2.34 -40.63 -0.10
N TYR A 276 3.38 -40.51 0.71
CA TYR A 276 4.60 -41.32 0.60
C TYR A 276 4.61 -42.51 1.56
N LYS A 277 3.54 -42.71 2.34
CA LYS A 277 3.41 -43.76 3.37
C LYS A 277 4.61 -43.79 4.31
N ILE A 278 5.11 -42.61 4.68
CA ILE A 278 6.27 -42.45 5.56
C ILE A 278 5.89 -42.98 6.94
N LYS A 279 6.67 -43.92 7.47
CA LYS A 279 6.49 -44.39 8.85
C LYS A 279 7.54 -43.72 9.72
N PHE A 280 7.12 -42.74 10.52
CA PHE A 280 8.04 -42.17 11.51
C PHE A 280 8.30 -43.20 12.63
N LYS A 281 9.55 -43.32 13.07
CA LYS A 281 9.85 -44.11 14.28
C LYS A 281 9.23 -43.39 15.47
N GLY A 282 8.25 -44.01 16.12
CA GLY A 282 7.55 -43.45 17.28
C GLY A 282 6.15 -42.89 17.02
N VAL A 283 5.52 -43.14 15.86
CA VAL A 283 4.09 -42.78 15.59
C VAL A 283 3.13 -43.35 16.64
N HIS A 284 3.49 -44.48 17.25
CA HIS A 284 2.73 -45.10 18.35
C HIS A 284 2.86 -44.35 19.69
N ILE A 285 3.73 -43.35 19.76
CA ILE A 285 3.94 -42.51 20.94
C ILE A 285 3.03 -41.29 20.76
N PRO A 286 1.96 -41.13 21.56
CA PRO A 286 1.05 -40.01 21.41
C PRO A 286 1.81 -38.67 21.52
N SER A 287 1.37 -37.69 20.74
CA SER A 287 1.90 -36.33 20.72
C SER A 287 2.02 -35.81 22.16
N ARG A 288 3.26 -35.64 22.63
CA ARG A 288 3.52 -35.11 23.97
C ARG A 288 3.38 -33.60 23.90
N ILE A 289 2.22 -33.10 24.34
CA ILE A 289 1.97 -31.65 24.51
C ILE A 289 2.84 -31.08 25.65
N SER A 290 3.43 -31.95 26.48
CA SER A 290 4.26 -31.59 27.62
C SER A 290 5.70 -32.05 27.46
N LEU A 291 6.66 -31.16 27.74
CA LEU A 291 8.08 -31.49 27.92
C LEU A 291 8.33 -32.41 29.14
N ASN A 292 7.36 -32.48 30.07
CA ASN A 292 7.42 -33.35 31.23
C ASN A 292 6.73 -34.69 30.94
N LYS A 293 7.50 -35.79 31.04
CA LYS A 293 7.06 -37.17 30.78
C LYS A 293 5.89 -37.63 31.67
N LYS A 294 5.65 -37.00 32.82
CA LYS A 294 4.61 -37.42 33.78
C LYS A 294 3.24 -36.75 33.57
N SER A 295 3.19 -35.49 33.13
CA SER A 295 1.97 -34.67 33.24
C SER A 295 0.87 -34.98 32.23
N GLY A 296 1.20 -35.51 31.04
CA GLY A 296 0.18 -35.84 30.02
C GLY A 296 -0.80 -36.95 30.43
N LYS A 297 -0.37 -37.90 31.27
CA LYS A 297 -1.24 -38.98 31.79
C LYS A 297 -2.12 -38.57 32.96
N GLU A 298 -1.77 -37.48 33.65
CA GLU A 298 -2.54 -36.97 34.79
C GLU A 298 -3.64 -36.00 34.35
N PHE A 299 -3.42 -35.25 33.27
CA PHE A 299 -4.41 -34.30 32.74
C PHE A 299 -5.71 -34.97 32.27
N LEU A 300 -5.63 -36.21 31.75
CA LEU A 300 -6.78 -37.00 31.27
C LEU A 300 -7.45 -37.85 32.37
N LYS A 301 -7.04 -37.71 33.64
CA LYS A 301 -7.60 -38.45 34.78
C LYS A 301 -8.66 -37.67 35.58
N LYS A 302 -9.26 -36.64 34.98
CA LYS A 302 -10.46 -36.00 35.51
C LYS A 302 -11.63 -36.25 34.56
#